data_AF-A0A524MEM4-F1
#
_entry.id   AF-A0A524MEM4-F1
#
_cell.length_a   1.000
_cell.length_b   1.000
_cell.length_c   1.000
_cell.angle_alpha   90.00
_cell.angle_beta   90.00
_cell.angle_gamma   90.00
#
_symmetry.space_group_name_H-M   'P 1'
#
loop_
_entity.id
_entity.type
_entity.pdbx_description
1 polymer ?
#
loop_
_entity_poly.entity_id
_entity_poly.type
_entity_poly.pdbx_seq_one_letter_code
_entity_poly.pdbx_strand_id
1 'polypeptide(L)' 'HSDEVNFQVTDPKSTIERIATIFDDATQDRLDGLTVTYPDWWFNLRASNTEPLLRLNLEAQTEAEMSGKLHLLEELING' A
#
# COMPACT_ATOMS: atom_id res chain seq x y z
N HIS A 1 -8.07 -3.30 10.97
CA HIS A 1 -8.23 -3.67 9.55
C HIS A 1 -8.97 -2.54 8.84
N SER A 2 -8.45 -2.02 7.73
CA SER A 2 -9.18 -1.07 6.88
C SER A 2 -10.12 -1.81 5.92
N ASP A 3 -11.19 -1.15 5.50
CA ASP A 3 -11.83 -1.52 4.24
C ASP A 3 -10.84 -1.27 3.07
N GLU A 4 -10.99 -1.98 1.94
CA GLU A 4 -10.13 -1.79 0.76
C GLU A 4 -10.26 -0.35 0.23
N VAL A 5 -9.13 0.34 0.07
CA VAL A 5 -9.08 1.72 -0.45
C VAL A 5 -8.56 1.72 -1.89
N ASN A 6 -9.20 2.48 -2.77
CA ASN A 6 -8.83 2.55 -4.18
C ASN A 6 -8.17 3.91 -4.52
N PHE A 7 -7.03 3.86 -5.20
CA PHE A 7 -6.28 5.03 -5.67
C PHE A 7 -6.19 5.01 -7.19
N GLN A 8 -6.71 6.04 -7.85
CA GLN A 8 -6.49 6.20 -9.29
C GLN A 8 -5.03 6.56 -9.55
N VAL A 9 -4.34 5.77 -10.37
CA VAL A 9 -2.96 6.02 -10.74
C VAL A 9 -2.75 5.74 -12.21
N THR A 10 -1.89 6.51 -12.86
CA THR A 10 -1.61 6.38 -14.30
C THR A 10 -0.74 5.16 -14.59
N ASP A 11 0.13 4.78 -13.67
CA ASP A 11 1.00 3.60 -13.78
C ASP A 11 1.09 2.84 -12.44
N PRO A 12 0.15 1.90 -12.19
CA PRO A 12 0.15 1.09 -10.96
C PRO A 12 1.46 0.35 -10.70
N LYS A 13 2.15 -0.12 -11.75
CA LYS A 13 3.37 -0.92 -11.60
C LYS A 13 4.53 -0.03 -11.18
N SER A 14 4.71 1.11 -11.83
CA SER A 14 5.75 2.07 -11.46
C SER A 14 5.54 2.59 -10.03
N THR A 15 4.29 2.90 -9.65
CA THR A 15 3.97 3.30 -8.28
C THR A 15 4.33 2.21 -7.28
N ILE A 16 3.98 0.94 -7.54
CA ILE A 16 4.35 -0.19 -6.67
C ILE A 16 5.87 -0.28 -6.48
N GLU A 17 6.68 -0.16 -7.54
CA GLU A 17 8.14 -0.25 -7.42
C GLU A 17 8.75 0.92 -6.64
N ARG A 18 8.19 2.12 -6.80
CA ARG A 18 8.60 3.29 -5.99
C ARG A 18 8.30 3.06 -4.51
N ILE A 19 7.09 2.60 -4.20
CA ILE A 19 6.70 2.28 -2.81
C ILE A 19 7.60 1.19 -2.24
N ALA A 20 7.86 0.11 -2.98
CA ALA A 20 8.73 -0.96 -2.52
C ALA A 20 10.15 -0.49 -2.18
N THR A 21 10.67 0.50 -2.92
CA THR A 21 11.99 1.10 -2.65
C THR A 21 11.99 1.92 -1.36
N ILE A 22 10.87 2.58 -1.03
CA ILE A 22 10.75 3.39 0.20
C ILE A 22 10.69 2.50 1.46
N PHE A 23 10.07 1.32 1.34
CA PHE A 23 9.88 0.37 2.44
C PHE A 23 10.86 -0.83 2.34
N ASP A 24 12.08 -0.60 1.88
CA ASP A 24 13.10 -1.66 1.64
C ASP A 24 13.64 -2.30 2.94
N ASP A 25 13.40 -1.65 4.08
CA ASP A 25 13.73 -2.12 5.42
C ASP A 25 12.71 -3.13 5.98
N ALA A 26 11.56 -3.29 5.34
CA ALA A 26 10.49 -4.19 5.75
C ALA A 26 10.59 -5.58 5.09
N THR A 27 9.85 -6.55 5.64
CA THR A 27 9.62 -7.81 4.92
C THR A 27 8.66 -7.54 3.77
N GLN A 28 9.00 -8.00 2.56
CA GLN A 28 8.17 -7.82 1.37
C GLN A 28 7.82 -9.15 0.71
N ASP A 29 6.58 -9.25 0.22
CA ASP A 29 6.10 -10.33 -0.65
C ASP A 29 5.51 -9.74 -1.93
N ARG A 30 5.72 -10.43 -3.07
CA ARG A 30 5.32 -9.97 -4.41
C ARG A 30 4.32 -10.89 -5.11
N LEU A 31 3.67 -11.82 -4.40
CA LEU A 31 2.77 -12.81 -4.98
C LEU A 31 1.46 -12.19 -5.49
N ASP A 32 0.89 -11.24 -4.75
CA ASP A 32 -0.33 -10.49 -5.12
C ASP A 32 -0.09 -8.98 -5.02
N GLY A 33 0.80 -8.47 -5.88
CA GLY A 33 1.21 -7.05 -5.87
C GLY A 33 2.43 -6.81 -4.99
N LEU A 34 2.31 -5.93 -4.00
CA LEU A 34 3.32 -5.66 -2.98
C LEU A 34 2.67 -5.73 -1.61
N THR A 35 3.01 -6.77 -0.85
CA THR A 35 2.73 -6.82 0.59
C THR A 35 3.97 -6.38 1.34
N VAL A 36 3.81 -5.44 2.25
CA VAL A 36 4.85 -4.95 3.16
C VAL A 36 4.42 -5.24 4.59
N THR A 37 5.30 -5.86 5.36
CA THR A 37 5.02 -6.28 6.74
C THR A 37 6.09 -5.78 7.70
N TYR A 38 5.63 -5.03 8.70
CA TYR A 38 6.35 -4.69 9.92
C TYR A 38 5.77 -5.48 11.10
N PRO A 39 6.42 -5.49 12.28
CA PRO A 39 5.90 -6.19 13.46
C PRO A 39 4.48 -5.76 13.87
N ASP A 40 4.17 -4.46 13.75
CA ASP A 40 2.96 -3.86 14.31
C ASP A 40 1.92 -3.47 13.25
N TRP A 41 2.28 -3.51 11.97
CA TRP A 41 1.37 -3.14 10.89
C TRP A 41 1.81 -3.73 9.54
N TRP A 42 0.87 -3.87 8.63
CA TRP A 42 1.14 -4.34 7.28
C TRP A 42 0.21 -3.68 6.29
N PHE A 43 0.62 -3.67 5.03
CA PHE A 43 -0.25 -3.28 3.93
C PHE A 43 -0.01 -4.15 2.68
N ASN A 44 -1.01 -4.19 1.81
CA ASN A 44 -0.93 -4.79 0.48
C ASN A 44 -1.39 -3.76 -0.56
N LEU A 45 -0.54 -3.52 -1.55
CA LEU A 45 -0.88 -2.76 -2.76
C LEU A 45 -0.99 -3.71 -3.94
N ARG A 46 -2.13 -3.68 -4.62
CA ARG A 46 -2.40 -4.50 -5.79
C ARG A 46 -2.93 -3.65 -6.95
N ALA A 47 -2.37 -3.84 -8.13
CA ALA A 47 -2.91 -3.25 -9.35
C ALA A 47 -4.27 -3.87 -9.69
N SER A 48 -5.25 -3.04 -10.03
CA SER A 48 -6.49 -3.55 -10.63
C SER A 48 -6.20 -4.16 -11.99
N ASN A 49 -6.83 -5.31 -12.29
CA ASN A 49 -6.67 -6.00 -13.57
C ASN A 49 -7.45 -5.33 -14.70
N THR A 50 -8.46 -4.52 -14.37
CA THR A 50 -9.43 -3.98 -15.34
C THR A 50 -9.51 -2.45 -15.34
N GLU A 51 -8.93 -1.79 -14.35
CA GLU A 51 -9.04 -0.35 -14.16
C GLU A 51 -7.66 0.27 -13.83
N PRO A 52 -7.40 1.54 -14.18
CA PRO A 52 -6.14 2.22 -13.88
C PRO A 52 -6.11 2.69 -12.41
N LEU A 53 -6.12 1.73 -11.48
CA LEU A 53 -6.08 2.00 -10.05
C LEU A 53 -5.24 0.99 -9.27
N LEU A 54 -4.79 1.42 -8.09
CA LEU A 54 -4.23 0.58 -7.04
C LEU A 54 -5.27 0.35 -5.94
N ARG A 55 -5.32 -0.89 -5.46
CA ARG A 55 -6.10 -1.32 -4.31
C ARG A 55 -5.18 -1.44 -3.12
N LEU A 56 -5.57 -0.85 -1.99
CA LEU A 56 -4.85 -0.90 -0.73
C LEU A 56 -5.67 -1.65 0.31
N ASN A 57 -5.07 -2.67 0.91
CA ASN A 57 -5.52 -3.23 2.18
C ASN A 57 -4.47 -2.91 3.24
N LEU A 58 -4.88 -2.50 4.43
CA LEU A 58 -3.98 -1.98 5.46
C LEU A 58 -4.49 -2.39 6.85
N GLU A 59 -3.58 -2.75 7.74
CA GLU A 59 -3.91 -3.08 9.14
C GLU A 59 -2.79 -2.67 10.10
N ALA A 60 -3.17 -2.10 11.24
CA ALA A 60 -2.29 -1.73 12.35
C ALA A 60 -3.02 -1.99 13.67
N GLN A 61 -2.27 -1.91 14.78
CA GLN A 61 -2.78 -2.23 16.12
C GLN A 61 -3.84 -1.25 16.62
N THR A 62 -3.78 0.02 16.21
CA THR A 62 -4.72 1.06 16.66
C THR A 62 -5.32 1.86 15.51
N GLU A 63 -6.50 2.46 15.73
CA GLU A 63 -7.13 3.36 14.75
C GLU A 63 -6.31 4.62 14.45
N ALA A 64 -5.58 5.14 15.46
CA ALA A 64 -4.71 6.30 15.31
C ALA A 64 -3.51 5.98 14.41
N GLU A 65 -2.85 4.84 14.64
CA GLU A 65 -1.80 4.36 13.74
C GLU A 65 -2.36 4.10 12.35
N MET A 66 -3.57 3.51 12.28
CA MET A 66 -4.18 3.24 10.99
C MET A 66 -4.40 4.47 10.15
N SER A 67 -5.00 5.50 10.74
CA SER A 67 -5.23 6.78 10.08
C SER A 67 -3.91 7.42 9.64
N GLY A 68 -2.87 7.36 10.48
CA GLY A 68 -1.55 7.89 10.15
C GLY A 68 -0.87 7.14 9.01
N LYS A 69 -0.93 5.80 8.98
CA LYS A 69 -0.35 4.98 7.91
C LYS A 69 -1.12 5.12 6.61
N LEU A 70 -2.44 5.23 6.65
CA LEU A 70 -3.26 5.49 5.47
C LEU A 70 -2.89 6.84 4.85
N HIS A 71 -2.78 7.90 5.65
CA HIS A 71 -2.39 9.21 5.16
C HIS A 71 -0.98 9.21 4.55
N LEU A 72 -0.01 8.56 5.19
CA LEU A 72 1.34 8.37 4.64
C LEU A 72 1.31 7.69 3.27
N LEU A 73 0.57 6.58 3.15
CA LEU A 73 0.49 5.83 1.89
C LEU A 73 -0.23 6.63 0.80
N GLU A 74 -1.28 7.39 1.14
CA GLU A 74 -1.96 8.28 0.21
C GLU A 74 -1.01 9.34 -0.37
N GLU A 75 -0.21 10.00 0.47
CA GLU A 75 0.78 10.98 0.01
C GLU A 75 1.83 10.35 -0.90
N LEU A 76 2.33 9.16 -0.54
CA LEU A 76 3.34 8.46 -1.33
C LEU A 76 2.80 7.89 -2.64
N ILE A 77 1.51 7.54 -2.72
CA ILE A 77 0.88 7.03 -3.94
C ILE A 77 0.57 8.16 -4.92
N ASN A 78 0.11 9.32 -4.42
CA ASN A 78 -0.34 10.44 -5.24
C ASN A 78 0.75 11.47 -5.58
N GLY A 79 1.87 11.50 -4.84
CA GLY A 79 3.07 12.27 -5.20
C GLY A 79 3.84 11.67 -6.37
#